data_AF-A0A3N5ZW34-F1
#
_entry.id   AF-A0A3N5ZW34-F1
#
_cell.length_a   1.000
_cell.length_b   1.000
_cell.length_c   1.000
_cell.angle_alpha   90.00
_cell.angle_beta   90.00
_cell.angle_gamma   90.00
#
_symmetry.space_group_name_H-M   'P 1'
#
loop_
_entity.id
_entity.type
_entity.pdbx_description
1 polymer ?
#
loop_
_entity_poly.entity_id
_entity_poly.type
_entity_poly.pdbx_seq_one_letter_code
_entity_poly.pdbx_strand_id
1 'polypeptide(L)' 'KKTNFDHVTPDEMNQALQLINNRPRKCLGWKTAHEAFEEELLHLI' A
#
# COMPACT_ATOMS: atom_id res chain seq x y z
N LYS A 1 4.53 -21.70 0.30
CA LYS A 1 5.73 -20.84 0.10
C LYS A 1 6.16 -20.32 1.45
N LYS A 2 7.45 -20.43 1.81
CA LYS A 2 7.99 -19.82 3.04
C LYS A 2 9.02 -18.78 2.60
N THR A 3 8.62 -17.52 2.53
CA THR A 3 9.55 -16.40 2.33
C THR A 3 10.08 -16.02 3.69
N ASN A 4 11.41 -15.96 3.87
CA ASN A 4 12.02 -15.49 5.11
C ASN A 4 12.17 -13.95 5.05
N PHE A 5 11.79 -13.26 6.13
CA PHE A 5 11.90 -11.81 6.27
C PHE A 5 12.84 -11.38 7.42
N ASP A 6 13.56 -12.30 8.05
CA ASP A 6 14.46 -12.04 9.20
C ASP A 6 15.56 -11.01 8.89
N HIS A 7 15.87 -10.79 7.62
CA HIS A 7 16.87 -9.84 7.14
C HIS A 7 16.27 -8.58 6.51
N VAL A 8 14.94 -8.45 6.49
CA VAL A 8 14.29 -7.25 5.95
C VAL A 8 14.52 -6.09 6.91
N THR A 9 15.14 -5.04 6.40
CA THR A 9 15.37 -3.80 7.12
C THR A 9 14.11 -2.93 7.16
N PRO A 10 14.00 -2.02 8.14
CA PRO A 10 12.92 -1.03 8.16
C PRO A 10 12.85 -0.20 6.87
N ASP A 11 13.97 0.13 6.25
CA ASP A 11 14.01 0.92 5.01
C ASP A 11 13.46 0.14 3.82
N GLU A 12 13.83 -1.14 3.68
CA GLU A 12 13.25 -2.03 2.66
C GLU A 12 11.75 -2.21 2.86
N MET A 13 11.31 -2.33 4.13
CA MET A 13 9.89 -2.40 4.47
C MET A 13 9.16 -1.11 4.09
N ASN A 14 9.73 0.05 4.43
CA ASN A 14 9.15 1.36 4.09
C ASN A 14 9.09 1.57 2.58
N GLN A 15 10.15 1.20 1.85
CA GLN A 15 10.15 1.25 0.39
C GLN A 15 9.07 0.34 -0.21
N ALA A 16 8.91 -0.88 0.31
CA ALA A 16 7.86 -1.78 -0.12
C ALA A 16 6.46 -1.20 0.13
N LEU A 17 6.23 -0.62 1.31
CA LEU A 17 4.97 0.05 1.65
C LEU A 17 4.67 1.22 0.69
N GLN A 18 5.68 2.07 0.42
CA GLN A 18 5.54 3.19 -0.52
C GLN A 18 5.17 2.70 -1.92
N LEU A 19 5.84 1.64 -2.41
CA LEU A 19 5.56 1.05 -3.72
C LEU A 19 4.17 0.40 -3.78
N ILE A 20 3.72 -0.24 -2.70
CA ILE A 20 2.41 -0.90 -2.66
C ILE A 20 1.29 0.13 -2.63
N ASN A 21 1.40 1.12 -1.74
CA ASN A 21 0.31 2.05 -1.42
C ASN A 21 0.13 3.12 -2.48
N ASN A 22 1.21 3.56 -3.15
CA ASN A 22 1.18 4.62 -4.18
C ASN A 22 1.09 4.08 -5.61
N ARG A 23 0.84 2.79 -5.81
CA ARG A 23 0.71 2.21 -7.15
C ARG A 23 -0.75 2.18 -7.59
N PRO A 24 -1.11 2.87 -8.69
CA PRO A 24 -2.43 2.75 -9.32
C PRO A 24 -2.83 1.30 -9.60
N ARG A 25 -4.08 0.94 -9.23
CA ARG A 25 -4.63 -0.40 -9.46
C ARG A 25 -5.89 -0.33 -10.32
N LYS A 26 -5.93 -1.11 -11.39
CA LYS A 26 -7.10 -1.20 -12.29
C LYS A 26 -8.39 -1.59 -11.54
N CYS A 27 -8.29 -2.45 -10.52
CA CYS A 27 -9.44 -2.85 -9.70
C CYS A 27 -9.95 -1.75 -8.75
N LEU A 28 -9.19 -0.68 -8.55
CA LEU A 28 -9.59 0.51 -7.79
C LEU A 28 -9.95 1.67 -8.73
N GLY A 29 -10.30 1.39 -10.00
CA GLY A 29 -10.55 2.45 -10.98
C GLY A 29 -9.31 3.28 -11.31
N TRP A 30 -8.13 2.67 -11.25
CA TRP A 30 -6.82 3.33 -11.40
C TRP A 30 -6.40 4.25 -10.25
N LYS A 31 -7.12 4.26 -9.13
CA LYS A 31 -6.64 4.87 -7.89
C LYS A 31 -5.54 4.06 -7.24
N THR A 32 -4.72 4.72 -6.44
CA THR A 32 -3.80 4.10 -5.49
C THR A 32 -4.56 3.54 -4.30
N ALA A 33 -3.92 2.65 -3.52
CA ALA A 33 -4.55 2.12 -2.31
C ALA A 33 -4.72 3.22 -1.24
N HIS A 34 -3.79 4.18 -1.22
CA HIS A 34 -3.85 5.34 -0.35
C HIS A 34 -5.08 6.22 -0.65
N GLU A 35 -5.26 6.65 -1.90
CA GLU A 35 -6.41 7.47 -2.31
C GLU A 35 -7.75 6.76 -2.02
N ALA A 36 -7.87 5.47 -2.36
CA ALA A 36 -9.08 4.71 -2.11
C ALA A 36 -9.41 4.61 -0.61
N PHE A 37 -8.39 4.51 0.25
CA PHE A 37 -8.59 4.49 1.69
C PHE A 37 -9.01 5.86 2.24
N GLU A 38 -8.41 6.95 1.77
CA GLU A 38 -8.80 8.31 2.18
C GLU A 38 -10.25 8.64 1.82
N GLU A 39 -10.72 8.20 0.66
CA GLU A 39 -12.12 8.36 0.27
C GLU A 39 -13.09 7.66 1.24
N GLU A 40 -12.77 6.44 1.67
CA GLU A 40 -13.59 5.73 2.66
C GLU A 40 -13.55 6.40 4.04
N LEU A 41 -12.43 7.02 4.42
CA LEU A 41 -12.34 7.79 5.66
C LEU A 41 -13.21 9.06 5.63
N LEU A 42 -13.31 9.73 4.48
CA LEU A 42 -14.15 10.91 4.32
C LEU A 42 -15.65 10.60 4.51
N HIS A 43 -16.09 9.38 4.20
CA HIS A 43 -17.47 8.94 4.46
C HIS A 43 -17.80 8.78 5.96
N LEU A 44 -16.79 8.78 6.84
CA LEU A 44 -16.97 8.60 8.29
C LEU A 44 -17.16 9.91 9.07
N ILE A 45 -17.04 11.06 8.39
CA ILE A 45 -17.18 12.41 8.97
C ILE A 45 -18.53 13.00 8.57
#